data_AF-A0A969F0C6-F1
#
_entry.id   AF-A0A969F0C6-F1
#
_cell.length_a   1.000
_cell.length_b   1.000
_cell.length_c   1.000
_cell.angle_alpha   90.00
_cell.angle_beta   90.00
_cell.angle_gamma   90.00
#
_symmetry.space_group_name_H-M   'P 1'
#
loop_
_entity.id
_entity.type
_entity.pdbx_description
1 polymer ?
#
loop_
_entity_poly.entity_id
_entity_poly.type
_entity_poly.pdbx_seq_one_letter_code
_entity_poly.pdbx_strand_id
1 'polypeptide(L)'
;MNRRSRAARSNRPATRRAADANMTANVIEHPRRRGTDEAFPTKVRRPQQRLLSRLFKLITDWRFFTLVGLALTGGLTALSIAFIFKMPAVPNCPAVFWPLASASLRLHCAQLAANKETVPDLLEAIKLLNTLGEEHPLYPEASRLIEAWSTQILDLAEADFQAGNIKAAIARRVRFPKSRQRPSWSISESSSGRAFGQKPKQFMAKSRDYSKRPNWLRRK
;
A
#
# COMPACT_ATOMS: atom_id res chain seq x y z
N MET A 1 -5.03 -21.21 51.05
CA MET A 1 -4.09 -21.05 52.19
C MET A 1 -2.94 -20.15 51.76
N ASN A 2 -2.56 -19.19 52.62
CA ASN A 2 -1.43 -18.24 52.57
C ASN A 2 -1.44 -17.12 51.52
N ARG A 3 -1.66 -15.83 51.89
CA ARG A 3 -0.81 -14.86 52.64
C ARG A 3 0.36 -14.37 51.76
N ARG A 4 0.76 -13.09 51.62
CA ARG A 4 0.59 -11.78 52.28
C ARG A 4 1.27 -10.74 51.33
N SER A 5 0.70 -9.59 50.97
CA SER A 5 0.83 -8.24 51.60
C SER A 5 1.97 -7.31 51.12
N ARG A 6 1.62 -6.00 51.07
CA ARG A 6 2.41 -4.72 51.10
C ARG A 6 2.62 -4.05 49.72
N ALA A 7 2.16 -2.83 49.39
CA ALA A 7 1.87 -1.52 50.04
C ALA A 7 3.03 -0.50 50.04
N ALA A 8 2.62 0.80 49.94
CA ALA A 8 3.35 2.09 50.04
C ALA A 8 3.80 2.69 48.68
N ARG A 9 3.18 3.73 48.09
CA ARG A 9 2.77 5.09 48.54
C ARG A 9 3.97 5.93 49.00
N SER A 10 4.47 6.76 48.09
CA SER A 10 5.57 7.72 48.28
C SER A 10 5.02 9.16 48.43
N ASN A 11 5.66 9.91 49.34
CA ASN A 11 5.23 11.13 50.01
C ASN A 11 5.61 12.43 49.26
N ARG A 12 4.73 13.43 49.32
CA ARG A 12 5.03 14.87 49.55
C ARG A 12 4.89 15.12 51.07
N PRO A 13 5.37 16.20 51.75
CA PRO A 13 5.33 17.62 51.32
C PRO A 13 6.40 18.57 51.97
N ALA A 14 6.07 19.88 52.02
CA ALA A 14 6.58 20.99 52.86
C ALA A 14 7.67 21.90 52.23
N THR A 15 7.39 23.14 51.78
CA THR A 15 7.03 24.42 52.46
C THR A 15 8.12 25.06 53.35
N ARG A 16 8.63 26.25 52.94
CA ARG A 16 9.13 27.38 53.78
C ARG A 16 8.99 28.67 52.93
N ARG A 17 8.12 29.64 53.30
CA ARG A 17 8.34 30.87 54.12
C ARG A 17 9.62 31.63 53.71
N ALA A 18 9.52 32.79 53.04
CA ALA A 18 9.17 34.14 53.52
C ALA A 18 10.29 34.80 54.34
N ALA A 19 10.82 35.94 53.87
CA ALA A 19 11.20 37.11 54.67
C ALA A 19 11.83 38.20 53.79
N ASP A 20 11.27 39.39 53.91
CA ASP A 20 11.73 40.68 53.39
C ASP A 20 12.99 41.18 54.11
N ALA A 21 13.78 42.04 53.45
CA ALA A 21 14.57 43.06 54.15
C ALA A 21 14.92 44.23 53.22
N ASN A 22 14.52 45.40 53.67
CA ASN A 22 14.69 46.75 53.12
C ASN A 22 16.08 47.33 53.46
N MET A 23 16.39 48.46 52.79
CA MET A 23 17.18 49.61 53.30
C MET A 23 18.71 49.55 53.17
N THR A 24 19.28 50.47 52.39
CA THR A 24 20.07 51.60 52.92
C THR A 24 20.46 52.58 51.81
N ALA A 25 20.25 53.85 52.11
CA ALA A 25 20.54 55.02 51.29
C ALA A 25 21.95 55.57 51.58
N ASN A 26 22.55 56.25 50.59
CA ASN A 26 23.63 57.24 50.79
C ASN A 26 23.71 58.10 49.51
N VAL A 27 23.11 59.30 49.46
CA VAL A 27 23.68 60.64 49.73
C VAL A 27 24.98 60.93 48.96
N ILE A 28 24.96 61.98 48.10
CA ILE A 28 25.83 63.18 48.12
C ILE A 28 25.45 64.11 46.94
N GLU A 29 25.31 65.40 47.25
CA GLU A 29 24.88 66.53 46.42
C GLU A 29 25.98 67.15 45.52
N HIS A 30 25.56 67.59 44.32
CA HIS A 30 25.90 68.79 43.50
C HIS A 30 27.36 69.32 43.32
N PRO A 31 27.75 69.81 42.10
CA PRO A 31 27.32 71.15 41.65
C PRO A 31 27.11 71.39 40.12
N ARG A 32 26.52 72.57 39.89
CA ARG A 32 26.03 73.28 38.69
C ARG A 32 27.10 73.62 37.61
N ARG A 33 26.84 73.31 36.32
CA ARG A 33 27.34 74.00 35.09
C ARG A 33 26.20 74.02 34.07
N ARG A 34 25.51 75.14 33.79
CA ARG A 34 25.85 76.30 32.92
C ARG A 34 26.29 75.90 31.51
N GLY A 35 25.31 75.91 30.60
CA GLY A 35 25.33 76.27 29.17
C GLY A 35 26.38 75.62 28.27
N THR A 36 25.94 74.94 27.22
CA THR A 36 25.84 75.49 25.85
C THR A 36 25.33 74.41 24.90
N ASP A 37 24.50 74.84 23.96
CA ASP A 37 23.99 74.10 22.82
C ASP A 37 25.12 73.50 21.99
N GLU A 38 25.08 72.19 21.70
CA GLU A 38 25.76 71.57 20.57
C GLU A 38 24.93 70.37 20.12
N ALA A 39 24.47 70.45 18.87
CA ALA A 39 23.59 69.50 18.23
C ALA A 39 24.29 68.16 17.93
N PHE A 40 23.61 67.05 18.25
CA PHE A 40 23.87 65.77 17.61
C PHE A 40 22.57 65.21 17.02
N PRO A 41 22.40 65.23 15.68
CA PRO A 41 21.28 64.57 15.04
C PRO A 41 21.64 63.11 14.75
N THR A 42 21.12 62.17 15.52
CA THR A 42 21.09 60.75 15.07
C THR A 42 19.71 60.16 15.22
N LYS A 43 18.75 60.69 14.45
CA LYS A 43 17.54 59.94 14.12
C LYS A 43 17.89 58.97 12.98
N VAL A 44 18.42 57.80 13.34
CA VAL A 44 18.52 56.67 12.41
C VAL A 44 17.10 56.27 12.01
N ARG A 45 16.64 56.75 10.85
CA ARG A 45 15.41 56.28 10.19
C ARG A 45 15.58 54.79 9.91
N ARG A 46 14.97 53.92 10.72
CA ARG A 46 14.79 52.49 10.40
C ARG A 46 13.75 52.36 9.28
N PRO A 47 14.11 52.02 8.03
CA PRO A 47 13.14 51.81 6.95
C PRO A 47 12.33 50.52 7.14
N GLN A 48 12.80 49.62 8.01
CA GLN A 48 12.27 48.28 8.22
C GLN A 48 10.94 48.25 9.03
N GLN A 49 10.61 49.30 9.78
CA GLN A 49 9.40 49.33 10.63
C GLN A 49 8.10 49.59 9.85
N ARG A 50 8.18 50.13 8.63
CA ARG A 50 6.99 50.43 7.82
C ARG A 50 6.39 49.19 7.14
N LEU A 51 7.21 48.18 6.85
CA LEU A 51 6.74 46.91 6.28
C LEU A 51 6.07 46.04 7.35
N LEU A 52 6.69 45.92 8.53
CA LEU A 52 6.15 45.14 9.65
C LEU A 52 4.83 45.70 10.19
N SER A 53 4.69 47.02 10.28
CA SER A 53 3.43 47.65 10.73
C SER A 53 2.28 47.51 9.73
N ARG A 54 2.57 47.42 8.43
CA ARG A 54 1.56 47.09 7.41
C ARG A 54 1.14 45.62 7.47
N LEU A 55 2.06 44.69 7.71
CA LEU A 55 1.72 43.29 7.98
C LEU A 55 0.87 43.15 9.25
N PHE A 56 1.20 43.87 10.33
CA PHE A 56 0.45 43.79 11.58
C PHE A 56 -0.98 44.34 11.46
N LYS A 57 -1.17 45.43 10.70
CA LYS A 57 -2.52 45.96 10.40
C LYS A 57 -3.35 44.97 9.59
N LEU A 58 -2.73 44.21 8.69
CA LEU A 58 -3.40 43.14 7.94
C LEU A 58 -3.83 41.98 8.85
N ILE A 59 -2.98 41.57 9.81
CA ILE A 59 -3.26 40.48 10.75
C ILE A 59 -4.33 40.86 11.81
N THR A 60 -4.50 42.16 12.08
CA THR A 60 -5.47 42.66 13.09
C THR A 60 -6.88 42.82 12.52
N ASP A 61 -7.04 42.78 11.20
CA ASP A 61 -8.36 42.85 10.57
C ASP A 61 -9.05 41.49 10.67
N TRP A 62 -10.29 41.44 11.16
CA TRP A 62 -11.05 40.19 11.33
C TRP A 62 -11.17 39.40 10.02
N ARG A 63 -11.21 40.14 8.90
CA ARG A 63 -11.25 39.57 7.53
C ARG A 63 -10.05 38.67 7.24
N PHE A 64 -8.89 38.96 7.82
CA PHE A 64 -7.69 38.14 7.66
C PHE A 64 -7.87 36.74 8.23
N PHE A 65 -8.43 36.61 9.44
CA PHE A 65 -8.69 35.29 10.04
C PHE A 65 -9.72 34.49 9.24
N THR A 66 -10.75 35.15 8.69
CA THR A 66 -11.75 34.47 7.82
C THR A 66 -11.14 33.94 6.53
N LEU A 67 -10.26 34.71 5.87
CA LEU A 67 -9.58 34.27 4.65
C LEU A 67 -8.57 33.15 4.91
N VAL A 68 -7.81 33.24 6.01
CA VAL A 68 -6.85 32.21 6.39
C VAL A 68 -7.57 30.90 6.75
N GLY A 69 -8.68 30.97 7.49
CA GLY A 69 -9.49 29.78 7.79
C GLY A 69 -10.01 29.11 6.52
N LEU A 70 -10.55 29.89 5.59
CA LEU A 70 -11.09 29.38 4.33
C LEU A 70 -9.99 28.79 3.43
N ALA A 71 -8.80 29.40 3.41
CA ALA A 71 -7.63 28.88 2.71
C ALA A 71 -7.06 27.60 3.34
N LEU A 72 -7.06 27.50 4.68
CA LEU A 72 -6.60 26.31 5.39
C LEU A 72 -7.55 25.13 5.17
N THR A 73 -8.85 25.34 5.33
CA THR A 73 -9.87 24.30 5.08
C THR A 73 -9.88 23.90 3.61
N GLY A 74 -9.88 24.87 2.69
CA GLY A 74 -9.84 24.60 1.25
C GLY A 74 -8.55 23.89 0.81
N GLY A 75 -7.40 24.30 1.34
CA GLY A 75 -6.11 23.69 1.04
C GLY A 75 -6.01 22.24 1.50
N LEU A 76 -6.47 21.93 2.73
CA LEU A 76 -6.53 20.56 3.24
C LEU A 76 -7.49 19.68 2.43
N THR A 77 -8.66 20.21 2.05
CA THR A 77 -9.62 19.48 1.21
C THR A 77 -9.05 19.20 -0.18
N ALA A 78 -8.42 20.19 -0.83
CA ALA A 78 -7.80 20.01 -2.14
C ALA A 78 -6.64 19.01 -2.10
N LEU A 79 -5.81 19.04 -1.05
CA LEU A 79 -4.75 18.05 -0.84
C LEU A 79 -5.34 16.65 -0.65
N SER A 80 -6.34 16.46 0.21
CA SER A 80 -7.01 15.16 0.37
C SER A 80 -7.58 14.63 -0.94
N ILE A 81 -8.27 15.48 -1.70
CA ILE A 81 -8.84 15.10 -3.00
C ILE A 81 -7.72 14.73 -3.99
N ALA A 82 -6.62 15.49 -4.03
CA ALA A 82 -5.46 15.18 -4.87
C ALA A 82 -4.80 13.84 -4.47
N PHE A 83 -4.76 13.51 -3.18
CA PHE A 83 -4.26 12.22 -2.70
C PHE A 83 -5.21 11.05 -3.02
N ILE A 84 -6.52 11.26 -3.06
CA ILE A 84 -7.51 10.25 -3.50
C ILE A 84 -7.34 9.95 -5.00
N PHE A 85 -7.09 10.99 -5.82
CA PHE A 85 -6.90 10.83 -7.27
C PHE A 85 -5.48 10.40 -7.67
N LYS A 86 -4.49 10.60 -6.80
CA LYS A 86 -3.17 10.00 -6.95
C LYS A 86 -3.26 8.56 -6.49
N MET A 87 -3.78 7.71 -7.38
CA MET A 87 -3.94 6.27 -7.20
C MET A 87 -2.86 5.73 -6.25
N PRO A 88 -3.23 5.16 -5.09
CA PRO A 88 -2.25 4.48 -4.26
C PRO A 88 -1.66 3.40 -5.16
N ALA A 89 -0.40 3.59 -5.57
CA ALA A 89 0.27 2.70 -6.48
C ALA A 89 0.07 1.29 -5.94
N VAL A 90 -0.61 0.45 -6.71
CA VAL A 90 -0.86 -0.95 -6.36
C VAL A 90 0.49 -1.51 -5.92
N PRO A 91 0.63 -1.95 -4.66
CA PRO A 91 1.90 -2.41 -4.16
C PRO A 91 2.36 -3.55 -5.06
N ASN A 92 3.65 -3.58 -5.38
CA ASN A 92 4.25 -4.62 -6.20
C ASN A 92 3.78 -6.00 -5.68
N CYS A 93 2.93 -6.68 -6.46
CA CYS A 93 2.43 -8.03 -6.18
C CYS A 93 3.50 -9.05 -5.73
N PRO A 94 4.78 -8.98 -6.19
CA PRO A 94 5.82 -9.88 -5.66
C PRO A 94 6.27 -9.62 -4.21
N ALA A 95 5.95 -8.47 -3.60
CA ALA A 95 6.40 -8.08 -2.26
C ALA A 95 5.37 -8.35 -1.14
N VAL A 96 4.21 -8.91 -1.49
CA VAL A 96 3.10 -9.13 -0.54
C VAL A 96 3.34 -10.40 0.29
N PHE A 97 3.23 -10.28 1.62
CA PHE A 97 3.24 -11.43 2.51
C PHE A 97 1.90 -12.20 2.42
N TRP A 98 1.89 -13.26 1.61
CA TRP A 98 0.70 -14.08 1.31
C TRP A 98 -0.16 -14.49 2.51
N PRO A 99 0.38 -14.85 3.69
CA PRO A 99 -0.44 -15.23 4.85
C PRO A 99 -1.34 -14.11 5.40
N LEU A 100 -0.93 -12.85 5.25
CA LEU A 100 -1.69 -11.67 5.70
C LEU A 100 -2.50 -11.02 4.56
N ALA A 101 -2.31 -11.47 3.32
CA ALA A 101 -3.00 -10.92 2.17
C ALA A 101 -4.48 -11.32 2.14
N SER A 102 -5.36 -10.34 1.92
CA SER A 102 -6.79 -10.60 1.67
C SER A 102 -6.97 -11.40 0.38
N ALA A 103 -8.01 -12.25 0.32
CA ALA A 103 -8.28 -13.07 -0.86
C ALA A 103 -8.55 -12.25 -2.13
N SER A 104 -9.13 -11.06 -2.00
CA SER A 104 -9.33 -10.13 -3.12
C SER A 104 -8.00 -9.64 -3.71
N LEU A 105 -7.01 -9.33 -2.86
CA LEU A 105 -5.68 -8.94 -3.31
C LEU A 105 -4.98 -10.10 -4.05
N ARG A 106 -5.13 -11.34 -3.53
CA ARG A 106 -4.60 -12.54 -4.19
C ARG A 106 -5.18 -12.72 -5.59
N LEU A 107 -6.49 -12.50 -5.76
CA LEU A 107 -7.17 -12.53 -7.06
C LEU A 107 -6.66 -11.46 -8.01
N HIS A 108 -6.51 -10.23 -7.54
CA HIS A 108 -6.07 -9.14 -8.39
C HIS A 108 -4.61 -9.34 -8.86
N CYS A 109 -3.73 -9.78 -7.97
CA CYS A 109 -2.35 -10.08 -8.33
C CYS A 109 -2.23 -11.31 -9.24
N ALA A 110 -3.08 -12.33 -9.07
CA ALA A 110 -3.13 -13.45 -9.99
C ALA A 110 -3.57 -13.02 -11.39
N GLN A 111 -4.55 -12.13 -11.52
CA GLN A 111 -4.96 -11.55 -12.81
C GLN A 111 -3.83 -10.76 -13.46
N LEU A 112 -3.09 -9.97 -12.66
CA LEU A 112 -1.95 -9.21 -13.18
C LEU A 112 -0.83 -10.12 -13.71
N ALA A 113 -0.56 -11.24 -13.05
CA ALA A 113 0.36 -12.24 -13.56
C ALA A 113 -0.18 -12.87 -14.86
N ALA A 114 -1.45 -13.28 -14.89
CA ALA A 114 -2.06 -13.90 -16.05
C ALA A 114 -2.12 -12.99 -17.29
N ASN A 115 -2.21 -11.66 -17.12
CA ASN A 115 -2.22 -10.69 -18.23
C ASN A 115 -0.95 -10.70 -19.09
N LYS A 116 0.15 -11.30 -18.62
CA LYS A 116 1.36 -11.46 -19.44
C LYS A 116 1.24 -12.59 -20.45
N GLU A 117 0.22 -13.46 -20.33
CA GLU A 117 -0.09 -14.56 -21.24
C GLU A 117 1.06 -15.56 -21.45
N THR A 118 2.04 -15.60 -20.54
CA THR A 118 3.13 -16.57 -20.58
C THR A 118 2.79 -17.79 -19.72
N VAL A 119 3.29 -18.98 -20.10
CA VAL A 119 3.11 -20.18 -19.28
C VAL A 119 3.59 -20.02 -17.83
N PRO A 120 4.81 -19.50 -17.54
CA PRO A 120 5.25 -19.38 -16.15
C PRO A 120 4.37 -18.44 -15.33
N ASP A 121 3.93 -17.31 -15.89
CA ASP A 121 3.08 -16.36 -15.17
C ASP A 121 1.65 -16.92 -14.97
N LEU A 122 1.09 -17.64 -15.95
CA LEU A 122 -0.21 -18.32 -15.82
C LEU A 122 -0.14 -19.42 -14.73
N LEU A 123 0.95 -20.18 -14.67
CA LEU A 123 1.16 -21.18 -13.62
C LEU A 123 1.31 -20.55 -12.23
N GLU A 124 1.97 -19.39 -12.14
CA GLU A 124 2.06 -18.63 -10.91
C GLU A 124 0.67 -18.16 -10.47
N ALA A 125 -0.10 -17.53 -11.36
CA ALA A 125 -1.46 -17.09 -11.10
C ALA A 125 -2.34 -18.22 -10.55
N ILE A 126 -2.28 -19.41 -11.16
CA ILE A 126 -3.02 -20.59 -10.70
C ILE A 126 -2.57 -21.04 -9.31
N LYS A 127 -1.26 -21.07 -9.03
CA LYS A 127 -0.73 -21.47 -7.72
C LYS A 127 -1.24 -20.57 -6.59
N LEU A 128 -1.30 -19.26 -6.84
CA LEU A 128 -1.78 -18.27 -5.88
C LEU A 128 -3.24 -18.52 -5.52
N LEU A 129 -4.09 -18.76 -6.54
CA LEU A 129 -5.51 -19.01 -6.32
C LEU A 129 -5.82 -20.37 -5.73
N ASN A 130 -4.98 -21.37 -5.99
CA ASN A 130 -5.19 -22.71 -5.44
C ASN A 130 -4.99 -22.79 -3.91
N THR A 131 -4.47 -21.73 -3.29
CA THR A 131 -4.39 -21.62 -1.82
C THR A 131 -5.72 -21.19 -1.18
N LEU A 132 -6.70 -20.72 -1.97
CA LEU A 132 -8.04 -20.41 -1.46
C LEU A 132 -8.81 -21.72 -1.25
N GLY A 133 -9.19 -22.00 0.00
CA GLY A 133 -10.04 -23.15 0.34
C GLY A 133 -11.47 -22.98 -0.19
N GLU A 134 -12.21 -24.11 -0.27
CA GLU A 134 -13.60 -24.17 -0.75
C GLU A 134 -14.58 -23.34 0.09
N GLU A 135 -14.26 -23.14 1.37
CA GLU A 135 -15.07 -22.35 2.31
C GLU A 135 -15.04 -20.84 2.04
N HIS A 136 -14.21 -20.38 1.09
CA HIS A 136 -14.07 -18.96 0.79
C HIS A 136 -15.14 -18.50 -0.24
N PRO A 137 -15.87 -17.39 -0.03
CA PRO A 137 -16.93 -16.93 -0.94
C PRO A 137 -16.44 -16.62 -2.37
N LEU A 138 -15.14 -16.34 -2.52
CA LEU A 138 -14.50 -16.09 -3.82
C LEU A 138 -14.03 -17.36 -4.55
N TYR A 139 -14.23 -18.55 -3.97
CA TYR A 139 -13.80 -19.82 -4.57
C TYR A 139 -14.41 -20.09 -5.97
N PRO A 140 -15.72 -19.82 -6.22
CA PRO A 140 -16.31 -20.03 -7.54
C PRO A 140 -15.62 -19.19 -8.64
N GLU A 141 -15.31 -17.93 -8.35
CA GLU A 141 -14.64 -17.06 -9.31
C GLU A 141 -13.18 -17.48 -9.52
N ALA A 142 -12.47 -17.82 -8.44
CA ALA A 142 -11.12 -18.36 -8.53
C ALA A 142 -11.07 -19.63 -9.40
N SER A 143 -12.05 -20.52 -9.25
CA SER A 143 -12.16 -21.74 -10.04
C SER A 143 -12.36 -21.46 -11.53
N ARG A 144 -13.24 -20.51 -11.87
CA ARG A 144 -13.49 -20.07 -13.25
C ARG A 144 -12.23 -19.50 -13.90
N LEU A 145 -11.50 -18.66 -13.18
CA LEU A 145 -10.24 -18.07 -13.65
C LEU A 145 -9.16 -19.12 -13.87
N ILE A 146 -9.02 -20.08 -12.94
CA ILE A 146 -8.07 -21.17 -13.09
C ILE A 146 -8.41 -22.03 -14.32
N GLU A 147 -9.69 -22.32 -14.58
CA GLU A 147 -10.14 -23.04 -15.78
C GLU A 147 -9.78 -22.30 -17.07
N ALA A 148 -10.01 -20.98 -17.10
CA ALA A 148 -9.66 -20.14 -18.24
C ALA A 148 -8.14 -20.13 -18.51
N TRP A 149 -7.32 -19.84 -17.50
CA TRP A 149 -5.85 -19.79 -17.64
C TRP A 149 -5.26 -21.16 -17.98
N SER A 150 -5.84 -22.23 -17.46
CA SER A 150 -5.40 -23.58 -17.81
C SER A 150 -5.69 -23.91 -19.27
N THR A 151 -6.81 -23.42 -19.80
CA THR A 151 -7.13 -23.55 -21.23
C THR A 151 -6.13 -22.77 -22.08
N GLN A 152 -5.78 -21.54 -21.66
CA GLN A 152 -4.74 -20.76 -22.33
C GLN A 152 -3.38 -21.48 -22.34
N ILE A 153 -2.97 -22.12 -21.23
CA ILE A 153 -1.74 -22.92 -21.21
C ILE A 153 -1.81 -24.09 -22.20
N LEU A 154 -2.96 -24.75 -22.32
CA LEU A 154 -3.15 -25.85 -23.29
C LEU A 154 -3.09 -25.34 -24.73
N ASP A 155 -3.67 -24.19 -25.01
CA ASP A 155 -3.64 -23.57 -26.33
C ASP A 155 -2.20 -23.17 -26.71
N LEU A 156 -1.43 -22.64 -25.76
CA LEU A 156 0.01 -22.38 -25.93
C LEU A 156 0.82 -23.66 -26.13
N ALA A 157 0.48 -24.75 -25.44
CA ALA A 157 1.15 -26.04 -25.61
C ALA A 157 0.82 -26.68 -26.98
N GLU A 158 -0.41 -26.55 -27.46
CA GLU A 158 -0.80 -26.98 -28.80
C GLU A 158 -0.07 -26.16 -29.86
N ALA A 159 0.06 -24.84 -29.68
CA ALA A 159 0.84 -23.99 -30.58
C ALA A 159 2.30 -24.47 -30.70
N ASP A 160 2.96 -24.83 -29.60
CA ASP A 160 4.32 -25.39 -29.68
C ASP A 160 4.37 -26.75 -30.35
N PHE A 161 3.35 -27.58 -30.10
CA PHE A 161 3.26 -28.90 -30.69
C PHE A 161 3.20 -28.77 -32.21
N GLN A 162 2.40 -27.82 -32.70
CA GLN A 162 2.31 -27.50 -34.13
C GLN A 162 3.59 -26.85 -34.67
N ALA A 163 4.30 -26.07 -33.86
CA ALA A 163 5.60 -25.50 -34.20
C ALA A 163 6.76 -26.53 -34.16
N GLY A 164 6.49 -27.81 -33.89
CA GLY A 164 7.51 -28.87 -33.79
C GLY A 164 8.29 -28.88 -32.47
N ASN A 165 8.01 -27.96 -31.53
CA ASN A 165 8.63 -27.92 -30.21
C ASN A 165 7.90 -28.81 -29.20
N ILE A 166 7.84 -30.10 -29.52
CA ILE A 166 7.12 -31.14 -28.76
C ILE A 166 7.62 -31.22 -27.31
N LYS A 167 8.92 -30.96 -27.07
CA LYS A 167 9.52 -30.98 -25.73
C LYS A 167 8.96 -29.85 -24.85
N ALA A 168 8.89 -28.62 -25.39
CA ALA A 168 8.28 -27.51 -24.68
C ALA A 168 6.79 -27.75 -24.43
N ALA A 169 6.08 -28.29 -25.41
CA ALA A 169 4.66 -28.62 -25.31
C ALA A 169 4.36 -29.58 -24.15
N ILE A 170 5.17 -30.63 -23.98
CA ILE A 170 5.02 -31.61 -22.89
C ILE A 170 5.39 -31.00 -21.52
N ALA A 171 6.36 -30.08 -21.49
CA ALA A 171 6.78 -29.40 -20.26
C ALA A 171 5.69 -28.46 -19.71
N ARG A 172 4.83 -27.90 -20.58
CA ARG A 172 3.71 -27.03 -20.21
C ARG A 172 2.50 -27.76 -19.61
N ARG A 173 2.65 -29.05 -19.27
CA ARG A 173 1.57 -29.85 -18.68
C ARG A 173 1.02 -29.17 -17.43
N VAL A 174 -0.23 -28.69 -17.51
CA VAL A 174 -0.95 -28.15 -16.36
C VAL A 174 -1.12 -29.26 -15.33
N ARG A 175 -0.36 -29.18 -14.23
CA ARG A 175 -0.57 -30.03 -13.06
C ARG A 175 -1.64 -29.39 -12.19
N PHE A 176 -2.88 -29.86 -12.34
CA PHE A 176 -3.90 -29.58 -11.34
C PHE A 176 -3.52 -30.32 -10.06
N PRO A 177 -3.42 -29.61 -8.92
CA PRO A 177 -3.26 -30.28 -7.65
C PRO A 177 -4.51 -31.13 -7.38
N LYS A 178 -4.29 -32.39 -6.98
CA LYS A 178 -5.35 -33.35 -6.64
C LYS A 178 -6.27 -32.87 -5.52
N SER A 179 -5.83 -31.89 -4.72
CA SER A 179 -6.56 -31.33 -3.58
C SER A 179 -7.69 -30.38 -3.96
N ARG A 180 -7.90 -30.11 -5.25
CA ARG A 180 -9.16 -29.51 -5.69
C ARG A 180 -10.24 -30.59 -5.60
N GLN A 181 -10.71 -30.86 -4.39
CA GLN A 181 -12.03 -31.44 -4.22
C GLN A 181 -12.98 -30.54 -5.04
N ARG A 182 -13.78 -31.16 -5.90
CA ARG A 182 -14.86 -30.44 -6.58
C ARG A 182 -15.81 -29.99 -5.48
N PRO A 183 -16.13 -28.69 -5.36
CA PRO A 183 -17.23 -28.30 -4.48
C PRO A 183 -18.50 -29.00 -4.95
N SER A 184 -19.33 -29.43 -4.00
CA SER A 184 -20.55 -30.20 -4.26
C SER A 184 -21.60 -29.46 -5.11
N TRP A 185 -21.55 -28.13 -5.25
CA TRP A 185 -22.40 -27.40 -6.21
C TRP A 185 -21.98 -27.60 -7.69
N SER A 186 -20.77 -28.09 -7.93
CA SER A 186 -20.31 -28.51 -9.27
C SER A 186 -20.77 -29.93 -9.64
N ILE A 187 -21.65 -30.57 -8.84
CA ILE A 187 -22.31 -31.84 -9.18
C ILE A 187 -23.32 -31.67 -10.33
N SER A 188 -23.64 -30.43 -10.75
CA SER A 188 -24.08 -30.26 -12.13
C SER A 188 -22.86 -30.48 -13.02
N GLU A 189 -22.91 -31.54 -13.82
CA GLU A 189 -22.01 -31.77 -14.93
C GLU A 189 -22.21 -30.67 -15.98
N SER A 190 -21.83 -29.44 -15.60
CA SER A 190 -21.93 -28.27 -16.44
C SER A 190 -21.16 -28.56 -17.72
N SER A 191 -21.73 -28.16 -18.85
CA SER A 191 -21.11 -28.34 -20.18
C SER A 191 -19.66 -27.86 -20.18
N SER A 192 -19.36 -26.79 -19.43
CA SER A 192 -18.03 -26.21 -19.25
C SER A 192 -17.03 -27.20 -18.64
N GLY A 193 -17.36 -27.86 -17.53
CA GLY A 193 -16.44 -28.78 -16.85
C GLY A 193 -16.10 -30.03 -17.68
N ARG A 194 -17.06 -30.56 -18.44
CA ARG A 194 -16.81 -31.66 -19.40
C ARG A 194 -15.95 -31.23 -20.56
N ALA A 195 -16.22 -30.05 -21.14
CA ALA A 195 -15.46 -29.51 -22.25
C ALA A 195 -14.00 -29.26 -21.85
N PHE A 196 -13.78 -28.68 -20.68
CA PHE A 196 -12.44 -28.44 -20.15
C PHE A 196 -11.64 -29.72 -19.94
N GLY A 197 -12.26 -30.77 -19.38
CA GLY A 197 -11.60 -32.06 -19.18
C GLY A 197 -11.24 -32.80 -20.47
N GLN A 198 -11.86 -32.48 -21.61
CA GLN A 198 -11.57 -33.13 -22.89
C GLN A 198 -10.29 -32.61 -23.56
N LYS A 199 -10.03 -31.30 -23.56
CA LYS A 199 -8.84 -30.71 -24.21
C LYS A 199 -7.51 -31.36 -23.77
N PRO A 200 -7.20 -31.46 -22.45
CA PRO A 200 -5.98 -32.12 -21.99
C PRO A 200 -5.90 -33.60 -22.42
N LYS A 201 -7.03 -34.31 -22.40
CA LYS A 201 -7.09 -35.73 -22.80
C LYS A 201 -6.74 -35.91 -24.28
N GLN A 202 -7.31 -35.08 -25.13
CA GLN A 202 -7.04 -35.08 -26.57
C GLN A 202 -5.57 -34.75 -26.86
N PHE A 203 -5.03 -33.70 -26.24
CA PHE A 203 -3.61 -33.34 -26.35
C PHE A 203 -2.69 -34.47 -25.88
N MET A 204 -3.01 -35.13 -24.75
CA MET A 204 -2.25 -36.27 -24.25
C MET A 204 -2.34 -37.50 -25.15
N ALA A 205 -3.48 -37.73 -25.82
CA ALA A 205 -3.61 -38.79 -26.80
C ALA A 205 -2.74 -38.52 -28.04
N LYS A 206 -2.78 -37.30 -28.57
CA LYS A 206 -1.97 -36.85 -29.72
C LYS A 206 -0.47 -36.91 -29.43
N SER A 207 -0.05 -36.40 -28.27
CA SER A 207 1.37 -36.47 -27.86
C SER A 207 1.85 -37.90 -27.62
N ARG A 208 0.98 -38.79 -27.10
CA ARG A 208 1.31 -40.22 -26.98
C ARG A 208 1.48 -40.89 -28.34
N ASP A 209 0.63 -40.59 -29.32
CA ASP A 209 0.78 -41.08 -30.69
C ASP A 209 2.11 -40.61 -31.30
N TYR A 210 2.41 -39.30 -31.17
CA TYR A 210 3.67 -38.74 -31.63
C TYR A 210 4.90 -39.44 -31.00
N SER A 211 4.83 -39.77 -29.71
CA SER A 211 5.91 -40.48 -29.01
C SER A 211 6.15 -41.90 -29.53
N LYS A 212 5.13 -42.59 -30.06
CA LYS A 212 5.25 -43.94 -30.61
C LYS A 212 5.84 -43.97 -32.02
N ARG A 213 5.84 -42.85 -32.73
CA ARG A 213 6.35 -42.79 -34.11
C ARG A 213 7.85 -43.07 -34.15
N PRO A 214 8.33 -43.80 -35.17
CA PRO A 214 9.76 -44.00 -35.43
C PRO A 214 10.54 -42.68 -35.47
N ASN A 215 11.84 -42.71 -35.10
CA ASN A 215 12.66 -41.50 -34.97
C ASN A 215 12.78 -40.66 -36.25
N TRP A 216 12.67 -41.28 -37.43
CA TRP A 216 12.78 -40.65 -38.74
C TRP A 216 11.53 -39.85 -39.12
N LEU A 217 10.39 -40.10 -38.46
CA LEU A 217 9.16 -39.30 -38.59
C LEU A 217 9.11 -38.11 -37.61
N ARG A 218 10.04 -38.04 -36.64
CA ARG A 218 10.06 -37.01 -35.58
C ARG A 218 11.06 -35.89 -35.82
N ARG A 219 11.88 -35.99 -36.88
CA ARG A 219 12.86 -34.98 -37.30
C ARG A 219 12.39 -34.33 -38.61
N LYS A 220 11.45 -33.40 -38.49
CA LYS A 220 11.15 -32.40 -39.51
C LYS A 220 11.09 -31.04 -38.83
#